data_AF-A0A9X8N7Q0-F1
#
_entry.id   AF-A0A9X8N7Q0-F1
#
_cell.length_a   1.000
_cell.length_b   1.000
_cell.length_c   1.000
_cell.angle_alpha   90.00
_cell.angle_beta   90.00
_cell.angle_gamma   90.00
#
_symmetry.space_group_name_H-M   'P 1'
#
loop_
_entity.id
_entity.type
_entity.pdbx_description
1 polymer ?
#
loop_
_entity_poly.entity_id
_entity_poly.type
_entity_poly.pdbx_seq_one_letter_code
_entity_poly.pdbx_strand_id
1 'polypeptide(L)'
;MLIPVGLIVAVCVIDVLSPADIHLGPLLVAAPALTAALAGPGPTALIGTLAVAAQVSIGLARGVLFTENLYAQIGALIVVSALVFVFTVVRERNERRLSRSRSVAAVAQKVLLRPLPPHSGDLEIASLYLPAEEEAEMGGDLFAAARTTASTRLIIGDVRGKGLPAYSHAALILGAFRAAAHRQATLPRLARHLDGAIRWDTSQWHTTTH
;
A
#
# COMPACT_ATOMS: atom_id res chain seq x y z
N MET A 1 -4.84 12.45 16.98
CA MET A 1 -6.03 12.42 17.87
C MET A 1 -6.16 13.66 18.74
N LEU A 2 -5.08 14.21 19.29
CA LEU A 2 -5.14 15.43 20.11
C LEU A 2 -5.59 16.67 19.31
N ILE A 3 -5.20 16.79 18.03
CA ILE A 3 -5.53 17.95 17.19
C ILE A 3 -7.05 18.08 16.91
N PRO A 4 -7.78 17.05 16.43
CA PRO A 4 -9.22 17.17 16.20
C PRO A 4 -10.04 17.33 17.48
N VAL A 5 -9.64 16.66 18.57
CA VAL A 5 -10.31 16.80 19.88
C VAL A 5 -10.12 18.22 20.43
N GLY A 6 -8.90 18.76 20.31
CA GLY A 6 -8.61 20.16 20.66
C GLY A 6 -9.46 21.15 19.86
N LEU A 7 -9.69 20.89 18.56
CA LEU A 7 -10.55 21.71 17.72
C LEU A 7 -12.01 21.70 18.20
N ILE A 8 -12.56 20.52 18.51
CA ILE A 8 -13.95 20.39 19.03
C ILE A 8 -14.10 21.17 20.34
N VAL A 9 -13.16 20.98 21.28
CA VAL A 9 -13.20 21.66 22.58
C VAL A 9 -13.08 23.17 22.41
N ALA A 10 -12.15 23.64 21.58
CA ALA A 10 -11.97 25.07 21.31
C ALA A 10 -13.23 25.68 20.68
N VAL A 11 -13.83 25.03 19.66
CA VAL A 11 -15.05 25.53 19.02
C VAL A 11 -16.21 25.56 20.01
N CYS A 12 -16.39 24.54 20.85
CA CYS A 12 -17.44 24.53 21.88
C CYS A 12 -17.25 25.65 22.93
N VAL A 13 -16.01 25.85 23.39
CA VAL A 13 -15.69 26.87 24.40
C VAL A 13 -15.88 28.28 23.82
N ILE A 14 -15.40 28.53 22.60
CA ILE A 14 -15.54 29.83 21.92
C ILE A 14 -17.01 30.12 21.62
N ASP A 15 -17.78 29.10 21.23
CA ASP A 15 -19.21 29.25 20.95
C ASP A 15 -19.98 29.63 22.23
N VAL A 16 -19.75 28.94 23.36
CA VAL A 16 -20.39 29.24 24.67
C VAL A 16 -20.02 30.63 25.20
N LEU A 17 -18.81 31.11 24.92
CA LEU A 17 -18.34 32.44 25.36
C LEU A 17 -18.75 33.58 24.41
N SER A 18 -19.23 33.28 23.20
CA SER A 18 -19.59 34.28 22.19
C SER A 18 -21.06 34.74 22.30
N PRO A 19 -21.37 36.02 22.04
CA PRO A 19 -22.75 36.53 22.02
C PRO A 19 -23.64 35.77 21.03
N ALA A 20 -24.96 35.74 21.29
CA ALA A 20 -25.96 34.94 20.55
C ALA A 20 -26.04 35.20 19.03
N ASP A 21 -25.39 36.25 18.54
CA ASP A 21 -25.39 36.69 17.14
C ASP A 21 -24.28 36.02 16.29
N ILE A 22 -23.35 35.28 16.89
CA ILE A 22 -22.27 34.57 16.20
C ILE A 22 -22.51 33.05 16.30
N HIS A 23 -22.79 32.41 15.17
CA HIS A 23 -23.00 30.97 15.07
C HIS A 23 -21.73 30.28 14.54
N LEU A 24 -20.93 29.68 15.42
CA LEU A 24 -19.72 28.96 15.03
C LEU A 24 -19.97 27.47 14.72
N GLY A 25 -21.23 27.02 14.80
CA GLY A 25 -21.67 25.67 14.43
C GLY A 25 -21.13 25.14 13.09
N PRO A 26 -21.06 25.93 12.01
CA PRO A 26 -20.48 25.47 10.74
C PRO A 26 -19.00 25.06 10.81
N LEU A 27 -18.25 25.56 11.80
CA LEU A 27 -16.81 25.26 11.95
C LEU A 27 -16.55 23.85 12.51
N LEU A 28 -17.55 23.23 13.16
CA LEU A 28 -17.45 21.88 13.72
C LEU A 28 -17.23 20.79 12.66
N VAL A 29 -17.58 21.06 11.39
CA VAL A 29 -17.34 20.17 10.24
C VAL A 29 -15.84 19.90 10.01
N ALA A 30 -14.96 20.82 10.42
CA ALA A 30 -13.52 20.67 10.23
C ALA A 30 -12.93 19.53 11.08
N ALA A 31 -13.52 19.18 12.23
CA ALA A 31 -12.99 18.13 13.10
C ALA A 31 -13.12 16.71 12.51
N PRO A 32 -14.29 16.28 11.99
CA PRO A 32 -14.42 15.01 11.26
C PRO A 32 -13.53 14.95 10.02
N ALA A 33 -13.45 16.06 9.25
CA ALA A 33 -12.63 16.14 8.05
C ALA A 33 -11.12 15.97 8.34
N LEU A 34 -10.60 16.67 9.35
CA LEU A 34 -9.21 16.53 9.80
C LEU A 34 -8.93 15.13 10.36
N THR A 35 -9.90 14.52 11.05
CA THR A 35 -9.75 13.15 11.56
C THR A 35 -9.64 12.15 10.42
N ALA A 36 -10.46 12.29 9.37
CA ALA A 36 -10.37 11.43 8.20
C ALA A 36 -9.07 11.57 7.41
N ALA A 37 -8.50 12.77 7.37
CA ALA A 37 -7.20 13.00 6.77
C ALA A 37 -6.08 12.29 7.58
N LEU A 38 -6.20 12.26 8.90
CA LEU A 38 -5.12 11.82 9.80
C LEU A 38 -5.31 10.41 10.38
N ALA A 39 -6.47 9.77 10.20
CA ALA A 39 -6.83 8.54 10.90
C ALA A 39 -7.74 7.60 10.11
N GLY A 40 -7.88 6.38 10.64
CA GLY A 40 -8.77 5.36 10.10
C GLY A 40 -10.26 5.61 10.38
N PRO A 41 -11.15 4.74 9.88
CA PRO A 41 -12.60 4.96 9.94
C PRO A 41 -13.20 4.90 11.34
N GLY A 42 -12.61 4.13 12.27
CA GLY A 42 -13.07 4.05 13.66
C GLY A 42 -13.01 5.40 14.39
N PRO A 43 -11.84 6.05 14.47
CA PRO A 43 -11.71 7.40 15.05
C PRO A 43 -12.56 8.46 14.35
N THR A 44 -12.67 8.40 13.02
CA THR A 44 -13.51 9.32 12.22
C THR A 44 -14.98 9.21 12.60
N ALA A 45 -15.49 7.99 12.78
CA ALA A 45 -16.86 7.77 13.23
C ALA A 45 -17.10 8.35 14.64
N LEU A 46 -16.19 8.06 15.58
CA LEU A 46 -16.28 8.56 16.96
C LEU A 46 -16.32 10.09 17.00
N ILE A 47 -15.42 10.74 16.26
CA ILE A 47 -15.32 12.20 16.22
C ILE A 47 -16.52 12.84 15.51
N GLY A 48 -17.04 12.22 14.44
CA GLY A 48 -18.29 12.63 13.81
C GLY A 48 -19.48 12.57 14.77
N THR A 49 -19.62 11.49 15.54
CA THR A 49 -20.69 11.36 16.55
C THR A 49 -20.57 12.41 17.66
N LEU A 50 -19.34 12.66 18.15
CA LEU A 50 -19.09 13.69 19.16
C LEU A 50 -19.39 15.10 18.66
N ALA A 51 -19.06 15.40 17.39
CA ALA A 51 -19.37 16.68 16.78
C ALA A 51 -20.89 16.93 16.70
N VAL A 52 -21.66 15.92 16.27
CA VAL A 52 -23.12 16.00 16.22
C VAL A 52 -23.71 16.16 17.62
N ALA A 53 -23.24 15.38 18.60
CA ALA A 53 -23.71 15.47 19.98
C ALA A 53 -23.43 16.84 20.62
N ALA A 54 -22.26 17.42 20.37
CA ALA A 54 -21.90 18.76 20.84
C ALA A 54 -22.84 19.83 20.25
N GLN A 55 -23.13 19.75 18.95
CA GLN A 55 -24.00 20.71 18.28
C GLN A 55 -25.46 20.62 18.76
N VAL A 56 -25.96 19.41 19.03
CA VAL A 56 -27.29 19.20 19.65
C VAL A 56 -27.32 19.77 21.08
N SER A 57 -26.26 19.57 21.86
CA SER A 57 -26.16 20.04 23.25
C SER A 57 -26.14 21.58 23.33
N ILE A 58 -25.42 22.24 22.42
CA ILE A 58 -25.39 23.70 22.29
C ILE A 58 -26.78 24.24 21.92
N GLY A 59 -27.47 23.59 20.97
CA GLY A 59 -28.83 23.96 20.57
C GLY A 59 -29.84 23.85 21.72
N LEU A 60 -29.72 22.82 22.55
CA LEU A 60 -30.55 22.61 23.74
C LEU A 60 -30.29 23.68 24.81
N ALA A 61 -29.02 24.01 25.06
CA ALA A 61 -28.60 24.96 26.09
C ALA A 61 -28.99 26.42 25.78
N ARG A 62 -29.05 26.81 24.50
CA ARG A 62 -29.47 28.17 24.10
C ARG A 62 -30.99 28.33 23.97
N GLY A 63 -31.78 27.25 24.06
CA GLY A 63 -33.24 27.29 23.87
C GLY A 63 -33.67 27.61 22.43
N VAL A 64 -32.76 27.50 21.45
CA VAL A 64 -32.97 27.88 20.04
C VAL A 64 -33.32 26.66 19.18
N LEU A 65 -34.08 25.71 19.75
CA LEU A 65 -34.38 24.41 19.11
C LEU A 65 -35.27 24.50 17.84
N PHE A 66 -35.74 25.70 17.49
CA PHE A 66 -36.78 25.89 16.47
C PHE A 66 -36.48 26.97 15.40
N THR A 67 -35.20 27.29 15.16
CA THR A 67 -34.82 28.17 14.03
C THR A 67 -34.39 27.32 12.83
N GLU A 68 -34.92 27.60 11.62
CA GLU A 68 -34.63 26.83 10.39
C GLU A 68 -33.13 26.66 10.09
N ASN A 69 -32.31 27.63 10.49
CA ASN A 69 -30.86 27.62 10.35
C ASN A 69 -30.18 26.46 11.10
N LEU A 70 -30.71 26.04 12.26
CA LEU A 70 -30.12 24.95 13.06
C LEU A 70 -30.36 23.58 12.40
N TYR A 71 -31.54 23.36 11.82
CA TYR A 71 -31.85 22.13 11.10
C TYR A 71 -30.98 21.97 9.85
N ALA A 72 -30.76 23.05 9.09
CA ALA A 72 -29.86 23.04 7.95
C ALA A 72 -28.41 22.73 8.34
N GLN A 73 -27.91 23.31 9.44
CA GLN A 73 -26.55 23.07 9.92
C GLN A 73 -26.34 21.65 10.46
N ILE A 74 -27.30 21.10 11.22
CA ILE A 74 -27.24 19.70 11.69
C ILE A 74 -27.30 18.76 10.49
N GLY A 75 -28.19 19.00 9.53
CA GLY A 75 -28.29 18.22 8.30
C GLY A 75 -26.98 18.23 7.51
N ALA A 76 -26.38 19.40 7.31
CA ALA A 76 -25.09 19.53 6.64
C ALA A 76 -23.96 18.78 7.37
N LEU A 77 -23.89 18.89 8.69
CA LEU A 77 -22.88 18.20 9.49
C LEU A 77 -23.03 16.67 9.41
N ILE A 78 -24.27 16.15 9.44
CA ILE A 78 -24.56 14.73 9.27
C ILE A 78 -24.10 14.25 7.88
N VAL A 79 -24.48 14.97 6.82
CA VAL A 79 -24.12 14.61 5.44
C VAL A 79 -22.61 14.60 5.25
N VAL A 80 -21.91 15.66 5.69
CA VAL A 80 -20.45 15.74 5.54
C VAL A 80 -19.76 14.66 6.36
N SER A 81 -20.19 14.42 7.61
CA SER A 81 -19.61 13.37 8.46
C SER A 81 -19.81 11.98 7.86
N ALA A 82 -20.99 11.71 7.28
CA ALA A 82 -21.27 10.46 6.58
C ALA A 82 -20.40 10.28 5.33
N LEU A 83 -20.25 11.32 4.51
CA LEU A 83 -19.41 11.30 3.32
C LEU A 83 -17.94 11.02 3.67
N VAL A 84 -17.45 11.71 4.69
CA VAL A 84 -16.07 11.58 5.19
C VAL A 84 -15.81 10.19 5.78
N PHE A 85 -16.80 9.62 6.50
CA PHE A 85 -16.73 8.24 6.97
C PHE A 85 -16.68 7.24 5.80
N VAL A 86 -17.56 7.37 4.80
CA VAL A 86 -17.54 6.50 3.62
C VAL A 86 -16.20 6.59 2.89
N PHE A 87 -15.68 7.81 2.71
CA PHE A 87 -14.38 8.03 2.09
C PHE A 87 -13.25 7.31 2.83
N THR A 88 -13.18 7.41 4.16
CA THR A 88 -12.16 6.70 4.96
C THR A 88 -12.30 5.18 4.90
N VAL A 89 -13.52 4.65 4.90
CA VAL A 89 -13.77 3.22 4.74
C VAL A 89 -13.33 2.72 3.36
N VAL A 90 -13.63 3.47 2.29
CA VAL A 90 -13.22 3.13 0.93
C VAL A 90 -11.69 3.22 0.79
N ARG A 91 -11.07 4.28 1.32
CA ARG A 91 -9.61 4.46 1.32
C ARG A 91 -8.92 3.28 2.00
N GLU A 92 -9.35 2.93 3.22
CA GLU A 92 -8.74 1.83 3.97
C GLU A 92 -8.98 0.47 3.28
N ARG A 93 -10.14 0.25 2.66
CA ARG A 93 -10.39 -0.95 1.85
C ARG A 93 -9.46 -1.01 0.63
N ASN A 94 -9.19 0.11 -0.03
CA ASN A 94 -8.26 0.18 -1.15
C ASN A 94 -6.81 -0.07 -0.70
N GLU A 95 -6.38 0.56 0.40
CA GLU A 95 -5.07 0.33 1.02
C GLU A 95 -4.88 -1.14 1.40
N ARG A 96 -5.90 -1.78 2.00
CA ARG A 96 -5.87 -3.21 2.34
C ARG A 96 -5.84 -4.13 1.11
N ARG A 97 -6.55 -3.77 0.02
CA ARG A 97 -6.49 -4.52 -1.25
C ARG A 97 -5.10 -4.44 -1.87
N LEU A 98 -4.44 -3.29 -1.80
CA LEU A 98 -3.06 -3.10 -2.24
C LEU A 98 -2.08 -3.92 -1.38
N SER A 99 -2.25 -3.91 -0.05
CA SER A 99 -1.39 -4.65 0.89
C SER A 99 -1.50 -6.18 0.75
N ARG A 100 -2.69 -6.73 0.49
CA ARG A 100 -2.89 -8.18 0.39
C ARG A 100 -2.21 -8.80 -0.85
N SER A 101 -2.04 -8.04 -1.92
CA SER A 101 -1.25 -8.45 -3.09
C SER A 101 0.27 -8.43 -2.78
N ARG A 102 0.72 -7.45 -1.98
CA ARG A 102 2.15 -7.22 -1.64
C ARG A 102 2.75 -8.30 -0.74
N SER A 103 1.98 -8.82 0.22
CA SER A 103 2.49 -9.84 1.16
C SER A 103 2.87 -11.17 0.48
N VAL A 104 2.12 -11.61 -0.53
CA VAL A 104 2.42 -12.86 -1.25
C VAL A 104 3.63 -12.69 -2.16
N ALA A 105 3.74 -11.54 -2.85
CA ALA A 105 4.87 -11.23 -3.72
C ALA A 105 6.19 -11.10 -2.94
N ALA A 106 6.19 -10.43 -1.79
CA ALA A 106 7.39 -10.29 -0.95
C ALA A 106 7.89 -11.63 -0.39
N VAL A 107 6.98 -12.51 0.04
CA VAL A 107 7.34 -13.86 0.50
C VAL A 107 7.89 -14.70 -0.66
N ALA A 108 7.25 -14.63 -1.83
CA ALA A 108 7.72 -15.34 -3.02
C ALA A 108 9.11 -14.84 -3.46
N GLN A 109 9.35 -13.53 -3.46
CA GLN A 109 10.64 -12.93 -3.81
C GLN A 109 11.76 -13.37 -2.86
N LYS A 110 11.50 -13.47 -1.56
CA LYS A 110 12.48 -13.98 -0.59
C LYS A 110 12.84 -15.46 -0.82
N VAL A 111 11.89 -16.25 -1.33
CA VAL A 111 12.14 -17.66 -1.71
C VAL A 111 12.89 -17.75 -3.04
N LEU A 112 12.64 -16.80 -3.94
CA LEU A 112 13.23 -16.74 -5.28
C LEU A 112 14.69 -16.26 -5.22
N LEU A 113 14.95 -15.12 -4.57
CA LEU A 113 16.27 -14.55 -4.29
C LEU A 113 16.80 -15.11 -2.97
N ARG A 114 17.18 -16.40 -2.98
CA ARG A 114 17.91 -16.96 -1.84
C ARG A 114 19.18 -16.13 -1.60
N PRO A 115 19.48 -15.74 -0.35
CA PRO A 115 20.71 -15.02 -0.05
C PRO A 115 21.90 -15.83 -0.58
N LEU A 116 22.77 -15.17 -1.34
CA LEU A 116 23.98 -15.82 -1.85
C LEU A 116 24.87 -16.16 -0.65
N PRO A 117 25.52 -17.33 -0.64
CA PRO A 117 26.50 -17.63 0.39
C PRO A 117 27.64 -16.61 0.29
N PRO A 118 28.22 -16.15 1.42
CA PRO A 118 29.30 -15.16 1.41
C PRO A 118 30.56 -15.68 0.69
N HIS A 119 30.70 -17.01 0.57
CA HIS A 119 31.79 -17.65 -0.13
C HIS A 119 31.27 -18.82 -0.98
N SER A 120 31.89 -19.04 -2.13
CA SER A 120 31.63 -20.18 -3.01
C SER A 120 32.96 -20.71 -3.57
N GLY A 121 33.59 -21.61 -2.81
CA GLY A 121 35.02 -21.92 -2.96
C GLY A 121 35.86 -20.69 -2.64
N ASP A 122 36.83 -20.38 -3.49
CA ASP A 122 37.71 -19.20 -3.33
C ASP A 122 37.06 -17.87 -3.77
N LEU A 123 35.78 -17.89 -4.18
CA LEU A 123 35.05 -16.70 -4.60
C LEU A 123 34.27 -16.11 -3.40
N GLU A 124 34.63 -14.90 -2.99
CA GLU A 124 33.85 -14.08 -2.06
C GLU A 124 32.68 -13.40 -2.78
N ILE A 125 31.49 -13.41 -2.18
CA ILE A 125 30.25 -12.90 -2.77
C ILE A 125 29.57 -11.97 -1.77
N ALA A 126 29.34 -10.73 -2.18
CA ALA A 126 28.49 -9.77 -1.47
C ALA A 126 27.30 -9.38 -2.38
N SER A 127 26.11 -9.29 -1.81
CA SER A 127 24.90 -8.86 -2.54
C SER A 127 24.09 -7.89 -1.69
N LEU A 128 23.67 -6.79 -2.30
CA LEU A 128 22.74 -5.83 -1.71
C LEU A 128 21.60 -5.60 -2.70
N TYR A 129 20.37 -5.82 -2.25
CA TYR A 129 19.16 -5.51 -3.03
C TYR A 129 18.49 -4.28 -2.42
N LEU A 130 18.44 -3.18 -3.19
CA LEU A 130 17.81 -1.91 -2.81
C LEU A 130 16.54 -1.72 -3.64
N PRO A 131 15.34 -1.95 -3.09
CA PRO A 131 14.09 -1.63 -3.79
C PRO A 131 13.94 -0.11 -3.94
N ALA A 132 13.41 0.33 -5.09
CA ALA A 132 13.36 1.75 -5.45
C ALA A 132 12.19 2.54 -4.82
N GLU A 133 11.11 1.90 -4.36
CA GLU A 133 9.92 2.57 -3.77
C GLU A 133 9.06 1.59 -2.96
N GLU A 134 8.44 2.05 -1.85
CA GLU A 134 7.48 1.28 -1.02
C GLU A 134 6.18 0.88 -1.79
N GLU A 135 5.92 1.51 -2.95
CA GLU A 135 4.81 1.17 -3.84
C GLU A 135 5.22 0.49 -5.16
N ALA A 136 6.50 0.50 -5.54
CA ALA A 136 7.00 -0.08 -6.79
C ALA A 136 7.81 -1.37 -6.52
N GLU A 137 7.22 -2.31 -5.79
CA GLU A 137 7.96 -3.36 -5.08
C GLU A 137 8.31 -4.65 -5.87
N MET A 138 8.54 -4.60 -7.18
CA MET A 138 9.18 -5.75 -7.88
C MET A 138 10.04 -5.26 -9.04
N GLY A 139 11.34 -5.06 -8.75
CA GLY A 139 12.35 -4.75 -9.76
C GLY A 139 12.62 -5.91 -10.70
N GLY A 140 13.08 -5.60 -11.91
CA GLY A 140 13.51 -6.58 -12.91
C GLY A 140 14.83 -7.28 -12.59
N ASP A 141 15.58 -6.75 -11.62
CA ASP A 141 16.90 -7.28 -11.27
C ASP A 141 16.80 -8.66 -10.61
N LEU A 142 17.54 -9.62 -11.16
CA LEU A 142 17.68 -10.97 -10.65
C LEU A 142 19.14 -11.35 -10.52
N PHE A 143 19.44 -12.15 -9.49
CA PHE A 143 20.74 -12.79 -9.34
C PHE A 143 20.62 -14.17 -8.72
N ALA A 144 21.53 -15.07 -9.10
CA ALA A 144 21.73 -16.35 -8.42
C ALA A 144 23.13 -16.89 -8.64
N ALA A 145 23.63 -17.63 -7.65
CA ALA A 145 24.86 -18.39 -7.76
C ALA A 145 24.60 -19.89 -7.59
N ALA A 146 25.40 -20.70 -8.27
CA ALA A 146 25.40 -22.15 -8.12
C ALA A 146 26.85 -22.66 -8.13
N ARG A 147 27.22 -23.41 -7.09
CA ARG A 147 28.52 -24.08 -7.03
C ARG A 147 28.43 -25.40 -7.79
N THR A 148 29.24 -25.53 -8.82
CA THR A 148 29.50 -26.82 -9.50
C THR A 148 30.69 -27.52 -8.85
N THR A 149 30.97 -28.76 -9.25
CA THR A 149 32.10 -29.54 -8.72
C THR A 149 33.45 -28.82 -8.81
N ALA A 150 33.67 -28.03 -9.86
CA ALA A 150 34.95 -27.37 -10.13
C ALA A 150 34.88 -25.84 -10.29
N SER A 151 33.68 -25.24 -10.32
CA SER A 151 33.53 -23.80 -10.58
C SER A 151 32.28 -23.22 -9.96
N THR A 152 32.27 -21.91 -9.74
CA THR A 152 31.06 -21.17 -9.35
C THR A 152 30.46 -20.52 -10.59
N ARG A 153 29.16 -20.71 -10.80
CA ARG A 153 28.39 -20.03 -11.86
C ARG A 153 27.52 -18.96 -11.23
N LEU A 154 27.52 -17.78 -11.82
CA LEU A 154 26.71 -16.63 -11.39
C LEU A 154 25.85 -16.17 -12.57
N ILE A 155 24.60 -15.83 -12.28
CA ILE A 155 23.72 -15.10 -13.20
C ILE A 155 23.32 -13.79 -12.52
N ILE A 156 23.40 -12.71 -13.29
CA ILE A 156 22.87 -11.39 -12.96
C ILE A 156 22.13 -10.93 -14.22
N GLY A 157 20.92 -10.40 -14.06
CA GLY A 157 20.15 -9.89 -15.18
C GLY A 157 19.11 -8.87 -14.74
N ASP A 158 18.63 -8.10 -15.70
CA ASP A 158 17.52 -7.15 -15.53
C ASP A 158 16.40 -7.54 -16.49
N VAL A 159 15.21 -7.78 -15.95
CA VAL A 159 14.00 -8.11 -16.69
C VAL A 159 13.26 -6.83 -17.04
N ARG A 160 13.07 -6.60 -18.34
CA ARG A 160 12.27 -5.45 -18.80
C ARG A 160 10.85 -5.49 -18.25
N GLY A 161 10.45 -4.39 -17.63
CA GLY A 161 9.11 -4.17 -17.09
C GLY A 161 9.12 -4.04 -15.57
N LYS A 162 7.93 -4.04 -14.97
CA LYS A 162 7.76 -3.99 -13.52
C LYS A 162 6.53 -4.79 -13.09
N GLY A 163 6.51 -5.20 -11.83
CA GLY A 163 5.38 -5.90 -11.25
C GLY A 163 5.33 -7.40 -11.60
N LEU A 164 4.14 -7.99 -11.50
CA LEU A 164 3.94 -9.44 -11.51
C LEU A 164 4.45 -10.17 -12.78
N PRO A 165 4.30 -9.62 -14.01
CA PRO A 165 4.84 -10.26 -15.20
C PRO A 165 6.37 -10.35 -15.22
N ALA A 166 7.06 -9.29 -14.79
CA ALA A 166 8.52 -9.27 -14.69
C ALA A 166 9.02 -10.31 -13.67
N TYR A 167 8.29 -10.46 -12.57
CA TYR A 167 8.55 -11.48 -11.55
C TYR A 167 8.43 -12.90 -12.08
N SER A 168 7.37 -13.22 -12.82
CA SER A 168 7.18 -14.56 -13.41
C SER A 168 8.34 -14.94 -14.34
N HIS A 169 8.80 -14.01 -15.17
CA HIS A 169 9.96 -14.24 -16.03
C HIS A 169 11.25 -14.42 -15.23
N ALA A 170 11.48 -13.60 -14.19
CA ALA A 170 12.64 -13.77 -13.31
C ALA A 170 12.65 -15.14 -12.61
N ALA A 171 11.49 -15.59 -12.11
CA ALA A 171 11.31 -16.90 -11.49
C ALA A 171 11.62 -18.05 -12.45
N LEU A 172 11.14 -17.95 -13.69
CA LEU A 172 11.43 -18.92 -14.74
C LEU A 172 12.94 -18.99 -15.03
N ILE A 173 13.59 -17.85 -15.23
CA ILE A 173 15.04 -17.77 -15.52
C ILE A 173 15.86 -18.35 -14.36
N LEU A 174 15.55 -17.97 -13.12
CA LEU A 174 16.26 -18.47 -11.94
C LEU A 174 16.05 -19.97 -11.74
N GLY A 175 14.84 -20.48 -11.99
CA GLY A 175 14.52 -21.91 -11.96
C GLY A 175 15.30 -22.69 -13.03
N ALA A 176 15.27 -22.23 -14.27
CA ALA A 176 16.01 -22.82 -15.38
C ALA A 176 17.53 -22.79 -15.13
N PHE A 177 18.05 -21.68 -14.59
CA PHE A 177 19.45 -21.56 -14.19
C PHE A 177 19.82 -22.60 -13.13
N ARG A 178 19.04 -22.72 -12.05
CA ARG A 178 19.31 -23.70 -10.98
C ARG A 178 19.30 -25.15 -11.50
N ALA A 179 18.38 -25.47 -12.40
CA ALA A 179 18.28 -26.79 -13.02
C ALA A 179 19.45 -27.09 -13.99
N ALA A 180 19.91 -26.09 -14.74
CA ALA A 180 20.96 -26.25 -15.74
C ALA A 180 22.38 -25.99 -15.22
N ALA A 181 22.53 -25.32 -14.08
CA ALA A 181 23.84 -24.92 -13.53
C ALA A 181 24.77 -26.11 -13.28
N HIS A 182 24.22 -27.26 -12.88
CA HIS A 182 24.98 -28.48 -12.61
C HIS A 182 25.23 -29.33 -13.87
N ARG A 183 24.59 -28.99 -14.99
CA ARG A 183 24.91 -29.60 -16.28
C ARG A 183 26.24 -29.00 -16.74
N GLN A 184 27.22 -29.82 -17.11
CA GLN A 184 28.56 -29.42 -17.56
C GLN A 184 28.56 -28.67 -18.91
N ALA A 185 27.50 -27.93 -19.22
CA ALA A 185 27.38 -27.06 -20.37
C ALA A 185 28.33 -25.86 -20.25
N THR A 186 28.84 -25.40 -21.39
CA THR A 186 29.57 -24.13 -21.49
C THR A 186 28.62 -22.95 -21.23
N LEU A 187 29.16 -21.78 -20.82
CA LEU A 187 28.33 -20.59 -20.57
C LEU A 187 27.45 -20.19 -21.78
N PRO A 188 27.93 -20.21 -23.04
CA PRO A 188 27.07 -19.92 -24.18
C PRO A 188 25.94 -20.94 -24.40
N ARG A 189 26.15 -22.22 -24.01
CA ARG A 189 25.09 -23.24 -24.05
C ARG A 189 24.07 -23.01 -22.94
N LEU A 190 24.52 -22.61 -21.75
CA LEU A 190 23.64 -22.26 -20.65
C LEU A 190 22.78 -21.05 -21.02
N ALA A 191 23.37 -19.98 -21.57
CA ALA A 191 22.62 -18.80 -22.03
C ALA A 191 21.54 -19.16 -23.06
N ARG A 192 21.87 -19.99 -24.06
CA ARG A 192 20.88 -20.49 -25.03
C ARG A 192 19.77 -21.33 -24.40
N HIS A 193 20.09 -22.10 -23.37
CA HIS A 193 19.09 -22.87 -22.65
C HIS A 193 18.11 -21.97 -21.88
N LEU A 194 18.61 -20.90 -21.27
CA LEU A 194 17.78 -19.90 -20.58
C LEU A 194 16.90 -19.12 -21.57
N ASP A 195 17.46 -18.70 -22.72
CA ASP A 195 16.69 -18.06 -23.79
C ASP A 195 15.57 -18.99 -24.31
N GLY A 196 15.90 -20.26 -24.55
CA GLY A 196 14.92 -21.27 -24.92
C GLY A 196 13.78 -21.40 -23.90
N ALA A 197 14.09 -21.40 -22.60
CA ALA A 197 13.08 -21.49 -21.55
C ALA A 197 12.05 -20.34 -21.63
N ILE A 198 12.50 -19.11 -21.84
CA ILE A 198 11.62 -17.94 -21.99
C ILE A 198 10.76 -18.06 -23.25
N ARG A 199 11.36 -18.49 -24.37
CA ARG A 199 10.65 -18.69 -25.64
C ARG A 199 9.57 -19.78 -25.54
N TRP A 200 9.83 -20.85 -24.79
CA TRP A 200 8.82 -21.88 -24.52
C TRP A 200 7.68 -21.36 -23.67
N ASP A 201 7.97 -20.64 -22.58
CA ASP A 201 6.92 -20.08 -21.71
C ASP A 201 5.99 -19.14 -22.46
N THR A 202 6.56 -18.23 -23.26
CA THR A 202 5.79 -17.28 -24.09
C THR A 202 4.97 -17.95 -25.19
N SER A 203 5.46 -19.03 -25.81
CA SER A 203 4.76 -19.71 -26.91
C SER A 203 3.71 -20.74 -26.47
N GLN A 204 3.81 -21.29 -25.26
CA GLN A 204 2.91 -22.35 -24.80
C GLN A 204 1.47 -21.90 -24.53
N TRP A 205 1.25 -20.62 -24.23
CA TRP A 205 -0.05 -20.09 -23.79
C TRP A 205 -0.67 -19.07 -24.75
N HIS A 206 -0.06 -18.83 -25.91
CA HIS A 206 -0.71 -18.07 -26.99
C HIS A 206 -1.83 -18.93 -27.60
N THR A 207 -3.00 -18.83 -26.99
CA THR A 207 -4.25 -19.28 -27.60
C THR A 207 -4.50 -18.34 -28.78
N THR A 208 -4.45 -18.87 -30.01
CA THR A 208 -4.89 -18.15 -31.21
C THR A 208 -6.38 -17.82 -31.03
N THR A 209 -6.70 -16.65 -30.48
CA THR A 209 -8.05 -16.10 -30.57
C THR A 209 -8.26 -15.67 -32.02
N HIS A 210 -8.86 -16.58 -32.79
CA HIS A 210 -9.52 -16.28 -34.06
C HIS A 210 -10.79 -15.46 -33.82
#